data_AF-A0A6P0WNB6-F1
#
_entry.id   AF-A0A6P0WNB6-F1
#
_cell.length_a   1.000
_cell.length_b   1.000
_cell.length_c   1.000
_cell.angle_alpha   90.00
_cell.angle_beta   90.00
_cell.angle_gamma   90.00
#
_symmetry.space_group_name_H-M   'P 1'
#
loop_
_entity.id
_entity.type
_entity.pdbx_description
1 polymer ?
#
loop_
_entity_poly.entity_id
_entity_poly.type
_entity_poly.pdbx_seq_one_letter_code
_entity_poly.pdbx_strand_id
1 'polypeptide(L)'
;RDVGRQYLLAFSIMAATLAAVPLPFATMPVLTTLQVSMVSLLGQLYGQKLTPSQAGGVVSAIAGGFLAQAVGRELIKFLPVFGSVIAASWAAAYTWALGEGACVYFGDLMGGKKPDPEKIQFVMKEAFQAAKERFKGIKN
;
A
#
# COMPACT_ATOMS: atom_id res chain seq x y z
N ARG A 1 7.77 -6.36 15.27
CA ARG A 1 8.02 -5.43 14.14
C ARG A 1 8.43 -6.19 12.87
N ASP A 2 9.23 -7.25 12.98
CA ASP A 2 9.73 -7.99 11.79
C ASP A 2 8.69 -8.89 11.10
N VAL A 3 7.74 -9.46 11.84
CA VAL A 3 6.72 -10.36 11.29
C VAL A 3 5.77 -9.64 10.31
N GLY A 4 5.31 -8.43 10.67
CA GLY A 4 4.45 -7.61 9.79
C GLY A 4 5.15 -7.28 8.47
N ARG A 5 6.46 -6.98 8.54
CA ARG A 5 7.27 -6.62 7.37
C ARG A 5 7.40 -7.75 6.35
N GLN A 6 7.40 -9.02 6.79
CA GLN A 6 7.40 -10.18 5.89
C GLN A 6 6.09 -10.28 5.10
N TYR A 7 4.94 -10.05 5.75
CA TYR A 7 3.65 -10.01 5.07
C TYR A 7 3.59 -8.86 4.06
N LEU A 8 4.04 -7.65 4.45
CA LEU A 8 4.13 -6.50 3.54
C LEU A 8 4.93 -6.83 2.28
N LEU A 9 6.08 -7.51 2.43
CA LEU A 9 6.90 -7.89 1.29
C LEU A 9 6.16 -8.83 0.34
N ALA A 10 5.47 -9.85 0.87
CA ALA A 10 4.70 -10.79 0.07
C ALA A 10 3.57 -10.07 -0.70
N PHE A 11 2.81 -9.20 -0.02
CA PHE A 11 1.77 -8.41 -0.66
C PHE A 11 2.31 -7.45 -1.73
N SER A 12 3.46 -6.81 -1.49
CA SER A 12 4.14 -5.98 -2.48
C SER A 12 4.58 -6.77 -3.71
N ILE A 13 5.12 -7.98 -3.54
CA ILE A 13 5.50 -8.85 -4.66
C ILE A 13 4.26 -9.27 -5.46
N MET A 14 3.18 -9.70 -4.78
CA MET A 14 1.91 -10.01 -5.43
C MET A 14 1.37 -8.81 -6.23
N ALA A 15 1.40 -7.62 -5.64
CA ALA A 15 0.99 -6.39 -6.33
C ALA A 15 1.85 -6.10 -7.58
N ALA A 16 3.18 -6.29 -7.50
CA ALA A 16 4.07 -6.19 -8.65
C ALA A 16 3.70 -7.18 -9.75
N THR A 17 3.46 -8.44 -9.42
CA THR A 17 3.10 -9.46 -10.42
C THR A 17 1.78 -9.14 -11.13
N LEU A 18 0.77 -8.66 -10.39
CA LEU A 18 -0.50 -8.25 -10.97
C LEU A 18 -0.35 -7.05 -11.91
N ALA A 19 0.46 -6.06 -11.51
CA ALA A 19 0.71 -4.86 -12.32
C ALA A 19 1.66 -5.09 -13.50
N ALA A 20 2.43 -6.19 -13.51
CA ALA A 20 3.25 -6.59 -14.66
C ALA A 20 2.40 -7.13 -15.83
N VAL A 21 1.18 -7.59 -15.56
CA VAL A 21 0.25 -8.08 -16.58
C VAL A 21 -0.35 -6.88 -17.31
N PRO A 22 -0.27 -6.80 -18.66
CA PRO A 22 -0.76 -5.66 -19.44
C PRO A 22 -2.29 -5.68 -19.61
N LEU A 23 -3.03 -5.79 -18.50
CA LEU A 23 -4.49 -5.80 -18.43
C LEU A 23 -4.96 -4.91 -17.25
N PRO A 24 -4.85 -3.58 -17.38
CA PRO A 24 -5.08 -2.66 -16.26
C PRO A 24 -6.48 -2.77 -15.67
N PHE A 25 -7.53 -2.81 -16.49
CA PHE A 25 -8.92 -2.86 -15.99
C PHE A 25 -9.27 -4.18 -15.30
N ALA A 26 -8.68 -5.30 -15.72
CA ALA A 26 -8.93 -6.61 -15.12
C ALA A 26 -8.15 -6.83 -13.82
N THR A 27 -6.97 -6.22 -13.70
CA THR A 27 -6.07 -6.40 -12.54
C THR A 27 -6.38 -5.43 -11.40
N MET A 28 -7.00 -4.28 -11.67
CA MET A 28 -7.33 -3.28 -10.63
C MET A 28 -8.26 -3.77 -9.51
N PRO A 29 -9.37 -4.49 -9.78
CA PRO A 29 -10.21 -5.07 -8.73
C PRO A 29 -9.44 -6.08 -7.87
N VAL A 30 -8.57 -6.87 -8.51
CA VAL A 30 -7.75 -7.89 -7.82
C VAL A 30 -6.71 -7.20 -6.93
N LEU A 31 -6.03 -6.17 -7.43
CA LEU A 31 -5.06 -5.38 -6.67
C LEU A 31 -5.72 -4.68 -5.47
N THR A 32 -6.92 -4.14 -5.65
CA THR A 32 -7.69 -3.53 -4.56
C THR A 32 -8.04 -4.55 -3.50
N THR A 33 -8.54 -5.73 -3.92
CA THR A 33 -8.87 -6.83 -3.01
C THR A 33 -7.64 -7.31 -2.23
N LEU A 34 -6.48 -7.37 -2.90
CA LEU A 34 -5.21 -7.72 -2.30
C LEU A 34 -4.82 -6.72 -1.19
N GLN A 35 -4.96 -5.43 -1.43
CA GLN A 35 -4.66 -4.37 -0.46
C GLN A 35 -5.62 -4.37 0.73
N VAL A 36 -6.92 -4.58 0.50
CA VAL A 36 -7.92 -4.72 1.57
C VAL A 36 -7.61 -5.95 2.44
N SER A 37 -7.23 -7.06 1.82
CA SER A 37 -6.84 -8.29 2.54
C SER A 37 -5.61 -8.07 3.40
N MET A 38 -4.59 -7.36 2.88
CA MET A 38 -3.40 -6.97 3.63
C MET A 38 -3.77 -6.14 4.87
N VAL A 39 -4.59 -5.10 4.71
CA VAL A 39 -5.01 -4.24 5.83
C VAL A 39 -5.84 -5.01 6.85
N SER A 40 -6.71 -5.92 6.42
CA SER A 40 -7.46 -6.80 7.32
C SER A 40 -6.52 -7.69 8.15
N LEU A 41 -5.53 -8.32 7.50
CA LEU A 41 -4.54 -9.17 8.16
C LEU A 41 -3.69 -8.35 9.16
N LEU A 42 -3.25 -7.15 8.78
CA LEU A 42 -2.53 -6.26 9.70
C LEU A 42 -3.40 -5.86 10.88
N GLY A 43 -4.68 -5.52 10.66
CA GLY A 43 -5.61 -5.26 11.76
C GLY A 43 -5.65 -6.43 12.75
N GLN A 44 -5.79 -7.66 12.25
CA GLN A 44 -5.83 -8.85 13.10
C GLN A 44 -4.53 -9.06 13.90
N LEU A 45 -3.36 -8.83 13.29
CA LEU A 45 -2.07 -8.89 13.99
C LEU A 45 -1.94 -7.83 15.10
N TYR A 46 -2.65 -6.72 14.97
CA TYR A 46 -2.76 -5.66 15.96
C TYR A 46 -4.00 -5.80 16.86
N GLY A 47 -4.60 -7.00 16.93
CA GLY A 47 -5.75 -7.28 17.80
C GLY A 47 -7.08 -6.63 17.38
N GLN A 48 -7.14 -6.04 16.18
CA GLN A 48 -8.34 -5.43 15.61
C GLN A 48 -9.02 -6.40 14.63
N LYS A 49 -10.21 -6.89 14.97
CA LYS A 49 -11.03 -7.68 14.03
C LYS A 49 -11.80 -6.73 13.11
N LEU A 50 -11.34 -6.62 11.87
CA LEU A 50 -11.98 -5.77 10.86
C LEU A 50 -12.86 -6.60 9.94
N THR A 51 -14.07 -6.14 9.68
CA THR A 51 -14.85 -6.60 8.52
C THR A 51 -14.19 -6.11 7.23
N PRO A 52 -14.48 -6.74 6.06
CA PRO A 52 -13.98 -6.25 4.77
C PRO A 52 -14.34 -4.78 4.50
N SER A 53 -15.52 -4.33 4.93
CA SER A 53 -15.94 -2.93 4.79
C SER A 53 -15.14 -1.97 5.67
N GLN A 54 -14.81 -2.38 6.91
CA GLN A 54 -13.93 -1.60 7.79
C GLN A 54 -12.51 -1.54 7.26
N ALA A 55 -11.96 -2.67 6.81
CA ALA A 55 -10.63 -2.71 6.18
C ALA A 55 -10.61 -1.83 4.93
N GLY A 56 -11.66 -1.87 4.10
CA GLY A 56 -11.84 -0.97 2.97
C GLY A 56 -11.85 0.51 3.38
N GLY A 57 -12.59 0.87 4.44
CA GLY A 57 -12.61 2.23 4.97
C GLY A 57 -11.24 2.71 5.47
N VAL A 58 -10.48 1.83 6.13
CA VAL A 58 -9.09 2.12 6.55
C VAL A 58 -8.19 2.32 5.33
N VAL A 59 -8.26 1.42 4.34
CA VAL A 59 -7.54 1.58 3.07
C VAL A 59 -7.90 2.93 2.43
N SER A 60 -9.18 3.28 2.32
CA SER A 60 -9.63 4.55 1.75
C SER A 60 -9.15 5.77 2.53
N ALA A 61 -9.13 5.72 3.86
CA ALA A 61 -8.65 6.83 4.70
C ALA A 61 -7.13 7.05 4.52
N ILE A 62 -6.37 5.95 4.52
CA ILE A 62 -4.91 5.95 4.38
C ILE A 62 -4.52 6.33 2.94
N ALA A 63 -5.10 5.65 1.94
CA ALA A 63 -4.84 5.87 0.53
C ALA A 63 -5.36 7.24 0.05
N GLY A 64 -6.53 7.69 0.52
CA GLY A 64 -7.14 8.95 0.11
C GLY A 64 -6.28 10.15 0.48
N GLY A 65 -5.75 10.17 1.71
CA GLY A 65 -4.81 11.20 2.16
C GLY A 65 -3.49 11.19 1.37
N PHE A 66 -2.95 9.99 1.13
CA PHE A 66 -1.71 9.83 0.38
C PHE A 66 -1.85 10.23 -1.10
N LEU A 67 -2.91 9.79 -1.78
CA LEU A 67 -3.17 10.14 -3.18
C LEU A 67 -3.39 11.65 -3.35
N ALA A 68 -4.08 12.29 -2.40
CA ALA A 68 -4.29 13.74 -2.40
C ALA A 68 -2.98 14.54 -2.30
N GLN A 69 -2.02 14.07 -1.49
CA GLN A 69 -0.75 14.79 -1.27
C GLN A 69 0.40 14.38 -2.20
N ALA A 70 0.53 13.08 -2.53
CA ALA A 70 1.74 12.52 -3.13
C ALA A 70 1.60 12.15 -4.61
N VAL A 71 0.38 11.96 -5.13
CA VAL A 71 0.21 11.30 -6.45
C VAL A 71 -0.81 11.96 -7.39
N GLY A 72 -1.60 12.93 -6.94
CA GLY A 72 -2.70 13.52 -7.72
C GLY A 72 -2.31 14.10 -9.10
N ARG A 73 -1.07 14.58 -9.29
CA ARG A 73 -0.58 15.10 -10.58
C ARG A 73 0.28 14.11 -11.38
N GLU A 74 0.91 13.15 -10.71
CA GLU A 74 1.76 12.15 -11.38
C GLU A 74 0.91 11.01 -11.94
N LEU A 75 -0.03 10.42 -11.19
CA LEU A 75 -0.84 9.28 -11.68
C LEU A 75 -1.56 9.54 -13.01
N ILE A 76 -2.07 10.75 -13.23
CA ILE A 76 -2.79 11.15 -14.46
C ILE A 76 -1.87 11.13 -15.69
N LYS A 77 -0.59 11.46 -15.52
CA LYS A 77 0.41 11.40 -16.60
C LYS A 77 1.04 10.01 -16.74
N PHE A 78 0.82 9.14 -15.76
CA PHE A 78 1.49 7.85 -15.61
C PHE A 78 0.65 6.65 -16.08
N LEU A 79 -0.61 6.83 -16.47
CA LEU A 79 -1.48 5.73 -16.88
C LEU A 79 -1.32 5.23 -18.35
N PRO A 80 -0.91 6.02 -19.35
CA PRO A 80 -0.85 5.51 -20.73
C PRO A 80 0.50 4.95 -21.20
N VAL A 81 1.62 5.10 -20.45
CA VAL A 81 2.99 4.95 -21.03
C VAL A 81 3.93 4.01 -20.26
N PHE A 82 3.57 3.46 -19.10
CA PHE A 82 4.52 2.67 -18.32
C PHE A 82 4.61 1.21 -18.79
N GLY A 83 5.82 0.76 -19.11
CA GLY A 83 6.11 -0.66 -19.32
C GLY A 83 5.88 -1.49 -18.05
N SER A 84 5.63 -2.79 -18.23
CA SER A 84 5.28 -3.76 -17.17
C SER A 84 6.19 -3.70 -15.94
N VAL A 85 7.49 -3.47 -16.13
CA VAL A 85 8.48 -3.38 -15.04
C VAL A 85 8.22 -2.19 -14.13
N ILE A 86 7.93 -1.02 -14.70
CA ILE A 86 7.76 0.17 -13.89
C ILE A 86 6.40 0.14 -13.20
N ALA A 87 5.35 -0.34 -13.89
CA ALA A 87 4.05 -0.59 -13.29
C ALA A 87 4.16 -1.56 -12.09
N ALA A 88 4.90 -2.65 -12.25
CA ALA A 88 5.20 -3.60 -11.19
C ALA A 88 5.94 -2.95 -10.01
N SER A 89 7.02 -2.22 -10.27
CA SER A 89 7.81 -1.55 -9.23
C SER A 89 6.98 -0.52 -8.44
N TRP A 90 6.12 0.23 -9.13
CA TRP A 90 5.24 1.22 -8.52
C TRP A 90 4.17 0.56 -7.66
N ALA A 91 3.53 -0.50 -8.17
CA ALA A 91 2.52 -1.26 -7.43
C ALA A 91 3.10 -1.90 -6.16
N ALA A 92 4.32 -2.45 -6.23
CA ALA A 92 5.03 -2.97 -5.06
C ALA A 92 5.34 -1.88 -4.03
N ALA A 93 5.88 -0.75 -4.48
CA ALA A 93 6.21 0.39 -3.61
C ALA A 93 4.96 0.98 -2.94
N TYR A 94 3.87 1.13 -3.69
CA TYR A 94 2.60 1.62 -3.17
C TYR A 94 2.01 0.67 -2.13
N THR A 95 1.99 -0.62 -2.43
CA THR A 95 1.45 -1.64 -1.50
C THR A 95 2.28 -1.72 -0.22
N TRP A 96 3.61 -1.57 -0.34
CA TRP A 96 4.50 -1.49 0.82
C TRP A 96 4.17 -0.29 1.70
N ALA A 97 4.09 0.90 1.10
CA ALA A 97 3.79 2.14 1.79
C ALA A 97 2.42 2.10 2.48
N LEU A 98 1.41 1.55 1.80
CA LEU A 98 0.07 1.34 2.37
C LEU A 98 0.12 0.44 3.61
N GLY A 99 0.90 -0.64 3.58
CA GLY A 99 1.09 -1.52 4.72
C GLY A 99 1.78 -0.84 5.90
N GLU A 100 2.82 -0.05 5.67
CA GLU A 100 3.49 0.74 6.72
C GLU A 100 2.54 1.78 7.32
N GLY A 101 1.75 2.47 6.49
CA GLY A 101 0.69 3.38 6.95
C GLY A 101 -0.36 2.68 7.83
N ALA A 102 -0.80 1.48 7.42
CA ALA A 102 -1.71 0.65 8.21
C ALA A 102 -1.08 0.20 9.55
N CYS A 103 0.21 -0.13 9.57
CA CYS A 103 0.92 -0.49 10.80
C CYS A 103 0.95 0.68 11.80
N VAL A 104 1.12 1.91 11.33
CA VAL A 104 1.04 3.12 12.17
C VAL A 104 -0.40 3.34 12.65
N TYR A 105 -1.37 3.26 11.74
CA TYR A 105 -2.79 3.42 12.06
C TYR A 105 -3.24 2.46 13.16
N PHE A 106 -2.97 1.16 13.02
CA PHE A 106 -3.35 0.18 14.03
C PHE A 106 -2.47 0.25 15.29
N GLY A 107 -1.21 0.67 15.17
CA GLY A 107 -0.33 0.90 16.31
C GLY A 107 -0.84 2.02 17.21
N ASP A 108 -1.30 3.13 16.63
CA ASP A 108 -1.89 4.23 17.37
C ASP A 108 -3.20 3.80 18.04
N LEU A 109 -4.06 3.04 17.34
CA LEU A 109 -5.29 2.46 17.92
C LEU A 109 -5.02 1.51 19.10
N MET A 110 -4.07 0.58 18.95
CA MET A 110 -3.66 -0.31 20.04
C MET A 110 -3.14 0.46 21.27
N GLY A 111 -2.45 1.58 21.03
CA GLY A 111 -1.98 2.47 22.10
C GLY A 111 -3.08 3.34 22.73
N GLY A 112 -4.35 3.16 22.35
CA GLY A 112 -5.47 3.99 22.82
C GLY A 112 -5.45 5.42 22.27
N LYS A 113 -4.64 5.68 21.24
CA LYS A 113 -4.52 7.00 20.59
C LYS A 113 -5.42 7.04 19.36
N LYS A 114 -5.90 8.25 19.05
CA LYS A 114 -6.54 8.48 17.75
C LYS A 114 -5.46 8.42 16.66
N PRO A 115 -5.69 7.69 15.56
CA PRO A 115 -4.76 7.67 14.43
C PRO A 115 -4.51 9.08 13.92
N ASP A 116 -3.23 9.44 13.81
CA ASP A 116 -2.80 10.75 13.33
C ASP A 116 -2.62 10.71 11.79
N PRO A 117 -3.49 11.39 11.02
CA PRO A 117 -3.42 11.36 9.56
C PRO A 117 -2.10 11.92 9.02
N GLU A 118 -1.50 12.92 9.67
CA GLU A 118 -0.27 13.55 9.19
C GLU A 118 0.91 12.59 9.33
N LYS A 119 1.01 11.94 10.49
CA LYS A 119 2.02 10.90 10.75
C LYS A 119 1.88 9.72 9.80
N ILE A 120 0.65 9.25 9.56
CA ILE A 120 0.39 8.14 8.62
C ILE A 120 0.82 8.54 7.21
N GLN A 121 0.43 9.72 6.73
CA GLN A 121 0.80 10.21 5.39
C GLN A 121 2.31 10.40 5.26
N PHE A 122 2.96 10.92 6.31
CA PHE A 122 4.42 11.07 6.36
C PHE A 122 5.12 9.72 6.22
N VAL A 123 4.73 8.72 7.03
CA VAL A 123 5.32 7.38 6.98
C VAL A 123 5.06 6.70 5.64
N MET A 124 3.86 6.82 5.08
CA MET A 124 3.57 6.31 3.74
C MET A 124 4.47 6.94 2.68
N LYS A 125 4.68 8.26 2.74
CA LYS A 125 5.54 8.96 1.79
C LYS A 125 6.99 8.52 1.90
N GLU A 126 7.52 8.43 3.11
CA GLU A 126 8.87 7.94 3.36
C GLU A 126 9.04 6.49 2.89
N ALA A 127 8.11 5.62 3.28
CA ALA A 127 8.10 4.22 2.89
C ALA A 127 7.96 4.03 1.38
N PHE A 128 7.15 4.84 0.71
CA PHE A 128 6.99 4.80 -0.75
C PHE A 128 8.29 5.19 -1.46
N GLN A 129 8.96 6.25 -1.03
CA GLN A 129 10.23 6.67 -1.63
C GLN A 129 11.33 5.62 -1.39
N ALA A 130 11.45 5.12 -0.16
CA ALA A 130 12.40 4.06 0.17
C ALA A 130 12.13 2.77 -0.63
N ALA A 131 10.86 2.38 -0.75
CA ALA A 131 10.46 1.20 -1.50
C ALA A 131 10.66 1.39 -3.01
N LYS A 132 10.42 2.58 -3.55
CA LYS A 132 10.68 2.89 -4.97
C LYS A 132 12.15 2.70 -5.32
N GLU A 133 13.07 3.13 -4.46
CA GLU A 133 14.51 2.88 -4.65
C GLU A 133 14.85 1.39 -4.50
N ARG A 134 14.28 0.71 -3.51
CA ARG A 134 14.46 -0.74 -3.30
C ARG A 134 13.99 -1.58 -4.49
N PHE A 135 12.83 -1.25 -5.07
CA PHE A 135 12.21 -2.01 -6.15
C PHE A 135 12.69 -1.59 -7.55
N LYS A 136 13.29 -0.39 -7.70
CA LYS A 136 14.07 -0.02 -8.91
C LYS A 136 15.33 -0.87 -9.08
N GLY A 137 15.93 -1.31 -7.98
CA GLY A 137 17.18 -2.08 -7.94
C GLY A 137 17.05 -3.57 -8.30
N ILE A 138 15.86 -4.11 -8.57
CA ILE A 138 15.66 -5.52 -9.01
C ILE A 138 15.92 -5.66 -10.52
N LYS A 139 16.99 -5.00 -11.00
CA LYS A 139 17.68 -5.32 -12.25
C LYS A 139 19.02 -5.91 -11.84
N ASN A 140 19.06 -7.21 -11.65
CA ASN A 140 20.27 -8.04 -11.75
C ASN A 140 19.81 -9.45 -12.12
#